data_AF-A0A7I8JGS9-F1
#
_entry.id   AF-A0A7I8JGS9-F1
#
_cell.length_a   1.000
_cell.length_b   1.000
_cell.length_c   1.000
_cell.angle_alpha   90.00
_cell.angle_beta   90.00
_cell.angle_gamma   90.00
#
_symmetry.space_group_name_H-M   'P 1'
#
loop_
_entity.id
_entity.type
_entity.pdbx_description
1 polymer ?
#
loop_
_entity_poly.entity_id
_entity_poly.type
_entity_poly.pdbx_seq_one_letter_code
_entity_poly.pdbx_strand_id
1 'polypeptide(L)'
;MAVVLEELIRSIEVWLGLVKKQKPPVNPKLDPVLLVPGIAGTVLHAVGEDGKEERVWVRILGADHEFRTKLWSRFDPSTGQTSSLDEKTRIFVPEDRYGLSAIDNLDPDVIIGCDAVCYYHDMIEQMLMWGFEEGKTLFGFGYDFRQSNRLEETMNKFLMKLESAYTASGGRKVRIISHSMGGVLVKCFMSLHSDVFKKYVDTWIAIAAPFQGAPGYITTSLLNGMSFVDGWEQNFFISKWSMHQLVWEYDFSFSTNPPVLQVWREKNDSSGNLSASLDSHEPVSAISVMKEALCDNTVSLHYGSQESPISDLRQILTAEPNYIYLDGDGTVPMESSKADGLDALARVGVPADHRGIVCDRHVFRILKHWLKAGEPDPFYNPLNDYVILPVIPENDPETVTAAAAAAMREDWEIVSFDESDRYCSDSAQQPVLVAASPSLMWRPEFLFTRKAMGSVSWRSGQQALPPASDAFIDCCHV
;
A
#
# COMPACT_ATOMS: atom_id res chain seq x y z
N MET A 1 -19.92 17.79 -16.67
CA MET A 1 -21.40 17.69 -16.79
C MET A 1 -21.78 16.87 -18.03
N ALA A 2 -21.43 17.29 -19.25
CA ALA A 2 -21.77 16.53 -20.47
C ALA A 2 -21.09 15.15 -20.56
N VAL A 3 -19.79 15.05 -20.22
CA VAL A 3 -19.03 13.79 -20.25
C VAL A 3 -19.58 12.76 -19.26
N VAL A 4 -19.92 13.19 -18.04
CA VAL A 4 -20.51 12.33 -16.99
C VAL A 4 -21.91 11.84 -17.39
N LEU A 5 -22.68 12.66 -18.11
CA LEU A 5 -24.00 12.29 -18.61
C LEU A 5 -23.88 11.25 -19.74
N GLU A 6 -22.90 11.38 -20.63
CA GLU A 6 -22.62 10.39 -21.68
C GLU A 6 -22.16 9.04 -21.11
N GLU A 7 -21.28 9.05 -20.10
CA GLU A 7 -20.85 7.82 -19.42
C GLU A 7 -22.00 7.14 -18.67
N LEU A 8 -22.88 7.92 -18.04
CA LEU A 8 -24.08 7.41 -17.37
C LEU A 8 -25.06 6.81 -18.38
N ILE A 9 -25.32 7.49 -19.50
CA ILE A 9 -26.17 6.97 -20.59
C ILE A 9 -25.58 5.67 -21.14
N ARG A 10 -24.26 5.62 -21.40
CA ARG A 10 -23.60 4.42 -21.91
C ARG A 10 -23.64 3.26 -20.91
N SER A 11 -23.50 3.55 -19.62
CA SER A 11 -23.60 2.55 -18.55
C SER A 11 -25.02 1.98 -18.45
N ILE A 12 -26.03 2.84 -18.56
CA ILE A 12 -27.44 2.45 -18.62
C ILE A 12 -27.75 1.63 -19.88
N GLU A 13 -27.23 2.02 -21.04
CA GLU A 13 -27.41 1.30 -22.30
C GLU A 13 -26.76 -0.10 -22.27
N VAL A 14 -25.60 -0.24 -21.64
CA VAL A 14 -24.94 -1.54 -21.40
C VAL A 14 -25.75 -2.38 -20.41
N TRP A 15 -26.24 -1.77 -19.32
CA TRP A 15 -27.07 -2.45 -18.31
C TRP A 15 -28.42 -2.93 -18.88
N LEU A 16 -29.03 -2.13 -19.76
CA LEU A 16 -30.25 -2.48 -20.49
C LEU A 16 -30.01 -3.43 -21.67
N GLY A 17 -28.76 -3.83 -21.93
CA GLY A 17 -28.40 -4.74 -23.03
C GLY A 17 -28.59 -4.13 -24.43
N LEU A 18 -28.75 -2.81 -24.53
CA LEU A 18 -28.92 -2.07 -25.78
C LEU A 18 -27.62 -2.01 -26.60
N VAL A 19 -26.47 -2.14 -25.93
CA VAL A 19 -25.16 -2.27 -26.56
C VAL A 19 -24.57 -3.65 -26.24
N LYS A 20 -24.30 -4.46 -27.27
CA LYS A 20 -23.54 -5.71 -27.11
C LYS A 20 -22.08 -5.36 -26.79
N LYS A 21 -21.58 -5.67 -25.58
CA LYS A 21 -20.13 -5.66 -25.32
C LYS A 21 -19.46 -6.53 -26.38
N GLN A 22 -18.50 -5.97 -27.12
CA GLN A 22 -17.68 -6.79 -28.03
C GLN A 22 -17.02 -7.87 -27.19
N LYS A 23 -17.13 -9.13 -27.63
CA LYS A 23 -16.47 -10.23 -26.92
C LYS A 23 -14.96 -9.95 -26.98
N PRO A 24 -14.27 -9.84 -25.85
CA PRO A 24 -12.84 -9.54 -25.84
C PRO A 24 -12.08 -10.59 -26.67
N PRO A 25 -10.96 -10.21 -27.28
CA PRO A 25 -10.09 -11.17 -27.94
C PRO A 25 -9.67 -12.23 -26.92
N VAL A 26 -9.47 -13.48 -27.36
CA VAL A 26 -8.99 -14.56 -26.51
C VAL A 26 -7.72 -15.13 -27.12
N ASN A 27 -6.63 -15.09 -26.35
CA ASN A 27 -5.36 -15.68 -26.71
C ASN A 27 -5.01 -16.82 -25.73
N PRO A 28 -5.31 -18.09 -26.08
CA PRO A 28 -5.10 -19.21 -25.18
C PRO A 28 -3.62 -19.54 -24.94
N LYS A 29 -2.69 -18.88 -25.65
CA LYS A 29 -1.24 -19.07 -25.48
C LYS A 29 -0.64 -18.19 -24.38
N LEU A 30 -1.41 -17.26 -23.82
CA LEU A 30 -0.93 -16.45 -22.69
C LEU A 30 -0.68 -17.36 -21.48
N ASP A 31 0.42 -17.09 -20.78
CA ASP A 31 0.70 -17.76 -19.53
C ASP A 31 -0.32 -17.30 -18.48
N PRO A 32 -0.80 -18.22 -17.62
CA PRO A 32 -1.85 -17.91 -16.69
C PRO A 32 -1.41 -16.93 -15.62
N VAL A 33 -2.29 -16.02 -15.23
CA VAL A 33 -2.06 -15.01 -14.20
C VAL A 33 -3.00 -15.22 -13.01
N LEU A 34 -2.43 -15.14 -11.81
CA LEU A 34 -3.15 -15.10 -10.55
C LEU A 34 -2.99 -13.72 -9.89
N LEU A 35 -4.11 -13.03 -9.67
CA LEU A 35 -4.17 -11.76 -8.98
C LEU A 35 -4.35 -11.96 -7.47
N VAL A 36 -3.52 -11.30 -6.65
CA VAL A 36 -3.52 -11.41 -5.18
C VAL A 36 -3.65 -10.03 -4.55
N PRO A 37 -4.76 -9.73 -3.84
CA PRO A 37 -5.06 -8.42 -3.30
C PRO A 37 -4.25 -8.05 -2.08
N GLY A 38 -4.29 -6.77 -1.71
CA GLY A 38 -3.77 -6.26 -0.45
C GLY A 38 -4.74 -6.42 0.73
N ILE A 39 -4.34 -5.85 1.86
CA ILE A 39 -5.21 -5.75 3.04
C ILE A 39 -6.51 -5.03 2.67
N ALA A 40 -7.64 -5.53 3.18
CA ALA A 40 -8.96 -4.99 2.91
C ALA A 40 -9.40 -5.03 1.42
N GLY A 41 -8.59 -5.58 0.51
CA GLY A 41 -8.86 -5.68 -0.92
C GLY A 41 -9.62 -6.95 -1.35
N THR A 42 -10.24 -7.67 -0.42
CA THR A 42 -11.02 -8.89 -0.67
C THR A 42 -12.42 -8.73 -0.09
N VAL A 43 -13.46 -9.02 -0.86
CA VAL A 43 -14.84 -9.14 -0.39
C VAL A 43 -14.96 -10.29 0.63
N LEU A 44 -15.55 -10.03 1.80
CA LEU A 44 -15.86 -11.05 2.80
C LEU A 44 -17.36 -11.23 2.93
N HIS A 45 -17.81 -12.48 2.98
CA HIS A 45 -19.19 -12.85 3.26
C HIS A 45 -19.29 -13.51 4.64
N ALA A 46 -20.42 -13.31 5.29
CA ALA A 46 -20.84 -14.04 6.48
C ALA A 46 -21.94 -15.02 6.12
N VAL A 47 -21.92 -16.20 6.74
CA VAL A 47 -23.04 -17.14 6.73
C VAL A 47 -23.46 -17.43 8.16
N GLY A 48 -24.76 -17.26 8.44
CA GLY A 48 -25.35 -17.57 9.74
C GLY A 48 -25.83 -19.02 9.86
N GLU A 49 -26.38 -19.37 11.02
CA GLU A 49 -26.98 -20.71 11.29
C GLU A 49 -28.15 -21.05 10.33
N ASP A 50 -28.85 -20.03 9.82
CA ASP A 50 -29.92 -20.19 8.84
C ASP A 50 -29.41 -20.50 7.42
N GLY A 51 -28.09 -20.54 7.23
CA GLY A 51 -27.44 -20.74 5.94
C GLY A 51 -27.52 -19.54 5.01
N LYS A 52 -28.04 -18.40 5.48
CA LYS A 52 -28.14 -17.20 4.66
C LYS A 52 -26.78 -16.52 4.55
N GLU A 53 -26.36 -16.31 3.32
CA GLU A 53 -25.12 -15.59 3.01
C GLU A 53 -25.38 -14.10 2.86
N GLU A 54 -24.47 -13.29 3.38
CA GLU A 54 -24.45 -11.87 3.09
C GLU A 54 -23.03 -11.32 3.01
N ARG A 55 -22.80 -10.36 2.12
CA ARG A 55 -21.55 -9.61 2.09
C ARG A 55 -21.40 -8.82 3.38
N VAL A 56 -20.28 -8.86 4.07
CA VAL A 56 -20.01 -8.04 5.27
C VAL A 56 -18.88 -7.04 5.03
N TRP A 57 -18.12 -7.23 3.97
CA TRP A 57 -17.08 -6.32 3.52
C TRP A 57 -16.88 -6.45 2.00
N VAL A 58 -16.72 -5.38 1.22
CA VAL A 58 -16.96 -3.98 1.59
C VAL A 58 -18.47 -3.70 1.48
N ARG A 59 -18.96 -2.81 2.34
CA ARG A 59 -20.28 -2.20 2.23
C ARG A 59 -20.14 -0.69 2.32
N ILE A 60 -20.83 0.06 1.47
CA ILE A 60 -21.03 1.50 1.62
C ILE A 60 -22.20 1.79 2.58
N LEU A 61 -23.21 0.92 2.62
CA LEU A 61 -24.38 1.09 3.48
C LEU A 61 -24.35 0.10 4.65
N GLY A 62 -24.43 0.62 5.88
CA GLY A 62 -24.42 -0.17 7.10
C GLY A 62 -23.08 -0.83 7.43
N ALA A 63 -21.99 -0.36 6.81
CA ALA A 63 -20.65 -0.92 6.91
C ALA A 63 -20.20 -1.12 8.36
N ASP A 64 -20.30 -0.08 9.18
CA ASP A 64 -19.84 -0.10 10.57
C ASP A 64 -20.68 -1.05 11.43
N HIS A 65 -21.99 -1.11 11.21
CA HIS A 65 -22.88 -2.03 11.95
C HIS A 65 -22.55 -3.49 11.65
N GLU A 66 -22.52 -3.88 10.38
CA GLU A 66 -22.23 -5.27 9.98
C GLU A 66 -20.81 -5.67 10.35
N PHE A 67 -19.85 -4.75 10.20
CA PHE A 67 -18.48 -5.01 10.59
C PHE A 67 -18.36 -5.29 12.09
N ARG A 68 -18.92 -4.43 12.95
CA ARG A 68 -18.84 -4.61 14.40
C ARG A 68 -19.55 -5.86 14.90
N THR A 69 -20.65 -6.22 14.24
CA THR A 69 -21.46 -7.37 14.67
C THR A 69 -20.89 -8.70 14.18
N LYS A 70 -20.19 -8.75 13.05
CA LYS A 70 -19.80 -10.01 12.38
C LYS A 70 -18.31 -10.19 12.14
N LEU A 71 -17.56 -9.09 12.01
CA LEU A 71 -16.14 -9.12 11.66
C LEU A 71 -15.20 -8.84 12.85
N TRP A 72 -15.71 -8.27 13.95
CA TRP A 72 -14.97 -8.28 15.22
C TRP A 72 -14.67 -9.71 15.63
N SER A 73 -13.43 -9.91 16.06
CA SER A 73 -12.84 -11.22 16.21
C SER A 73 -11.98 -11.31 17.46
N ARG A 74 -11.66 -12.53 17.85
CA ARG A 74 -10.70 -12.84 18.91
C ARG A 74 -9.55 -13.62 18.30
N PHE A 75 -8.33 -13.15 18.54
CA PHE A 75 -7.14 -13.92 18.23
C PHE A 75 -6.93 -15.02 19.27
N ASP A 76 -6.74 -16.25 18.79
CA ASP A 76 -6.35 -17.39 19.60
C ASP A 76 -4.83 -17.65 19.42
N PRO A 77 -4.00 -17.35 20.42
CA PRO A 77 -2.56 -17.52 20.32
C PRO A 77 -2.12 -18.99 20.23
N SER A 78 -2.97 -19.94 20.64
CA SER A 78 -2.63 -21.36 20.58
C SER A 78 -2.71 -21.92 19.15
N THR A 79 -3.60 -21.36 18.34
CA THR A 79 -3.82 -21.76 16.93
C THR A 79 -3.27 -20.73 15.94
N GLY A 80 -3.04 -19.50 16.38
CA GLY A 80 -2.70 -18.36 15.52
C GLY A 80 -3.86 -17.88 14.65
N GLN A 81 -5.09 -18.32 14.94
CA GLN A 81 -6.29 -18.01 14.16
C GLN A 81 -7.09 -16.88 14.82
N THR A 82 -7.69 -16.04 13.98
CA THR A 82 -8.63 -15.01 14.38
C THR A 82 -10.05 -15.52 14.13
N SER A 83 -10.86 -15.70 15.18
CA SER A 83 -12.24 -16.20 15.06
C SER A 83 -13.26 -15.10 15.37
N SER A 84 -14.35 -15.03 14.62
CA SER A 84 -15.41 -14.04 14.87
C SER A 84 -15.96 -14.15 16.29
N LEU A 85 -16.28 -13.00 16.92
CA LEU A 85 -16.87 -12.97 18.26
C LEU A 85 -18.27 -13.60 18.30
N ASP A 86 -18.98 -13.58 17.18
CA ASP A 86 -20.22 -14.32 17.00
C ASP A 86 -19.92 -15.76 16.53
N GLU A 87 -20.01 -16.71 17.46
CA GLU A 87 -19.79 -18.15 17.21
C GLU A 87 -20.75 -18.73 16.16
N LYS A 88 -21.88 -18.06 15.90
CA LYS A 88 -22.91 -18.49 14.94
C LYS A 88 -22.63 -18.04 13.52
N THR A 89 -21.67 -17.13 13.34
CA THR A 89 -21.34 -16.54 12.05
C THR A 89 -20.00 -17.07 11.57
N ARG A 90 -20.00 -17.66 10.36
CA ARG A 90 -18.76 -18.06 9.70
C ARG A 90 -18.44 -17.10 8.57
N ILE A 91 -17.20 -16.61 8.56
CA ILE A 91 -16.70 -15.74 7.49
C ILE A 91 -16.05 -16.59 6.39
N PHE A 92 -16.31 -16.23 5.14
CA PHE A 92 -15.68 -16.85 3.99
C PHE A 92 -15.48 -15.84 2.85
N VAL A 93 -14.61 -16.22 1.92
CA VAL A 93 -14.32 -15.44 0.72
C VAL A 93 -15.09 -16.07 -0.45
N PRO A 94 -15.82 -15.29 -1.25
CA PRO A 94 -16.51 -15.81 -2.42
C PRO A 94 -15.50 -16.26 -3.49
N GLU A 95 -15.73 -17.42 -4.10
CA GLU A 95 -14.83 -18.01 -5.11
C GLU A 95 -15.39 -17.91 -6.54
N ASP A 96 -16.52 -17.22 -6.71
CA ASP A 96 -17.16 -17.05 -8.01
C ASP A 96 -16.25 -16.28 -8.98
N ARG A 97 -16.55 -16.46 -10.27
CA ARG A 97 -15.70 -15.97 -11.37
C ARG A 97 -14.23 -16.33 -11.17
N TYR A 98 -13.97 -17.54 -10.69
CA TYR A 98 -12.63 -18.05 -10.42
C TYR A 98 -11.85 -17.16 -9.44
N GLY A 99 -12.53 -16.66 -8.41
CA GLY A 99 -12.00 -15.78 -7.36
C GLY A 99 -11.76 -14.34 -7.80
N LEU A 100 -12.13 -13.95 -9.03
CA LEU A 100 -12.00 -12.57 -9.51
C LEU A 100 -13.05 -11.66 -8.88
N SER A 101 -14.28 -12.14 -8.67
CA SER A 101 -15.34 -11.31 -8.08
C SER A 101 -15.00 -10.82 -6.68
N ALA A 102 -14.23 -11.58 -5.91
CA ALA A 102 -13.79 -11.19 -4.58
C ALA A 102 -12.85 -9.97 -4.57
N ILE A 103 -12.20 -9.65 -5.69
CA ILE A 103 -11.14 -8.63 -5.77
C ILE A 103 -11.43 -7.54 -6.81
N ASP A 104 -12.49 -7.70 -7.61
CA ASP A 104 -12.84 -6.85 -8.74
C ASP A 104 -13.45 -5.50 -8.27
N ASN A 105 -14.75 -5.51 -7.98
CA ASN A 105 -15.48 -4.41 -7.36
C ASN A 105 -15.91 -4.86 -5.95
N LEU A 106 -15.41 -4.17 -4.93
CA LEU A 106 -15.58 -4.54 -3.54
C LEU A 106 -17.01 -4.26 -3.01
N ASP A 107 -17.78 -3.43 -3.70
CA ASP A 107 -19.21 -3.21 -3.43
C ASP A 107 -20.02 -3.07 -4.74
N PRO A 108 -20.43 -4.18 -5.37
CA PRO A 108 -21.15 -4.14 -6.65
C PRO A 108 -22.59 -3.62 -6.54
N ASP A 109 -23.14 -3.50 -5.32
CA ASP A 109 -24.50 -2.99 -5.11
C ASP A 109 -24.58 -1.46 -5.19
N VAL A 110 -23.43 -0.79 -5.34
CA VAL A 110 -23.32 0.65 -5.53
C VAL A 110 -23.44 0.97 -7.01
N ILE A 111 -24.65 1.34 -7.43
CA ILE A 111 -25.04 1.41 -8.85
C ILE A 111 -24.45 2.63 -9.59
N ILE A 112 -23.90 3.66 -8.90
CA ILE A 112 -23.52 4.92 -9.56
C ILE A 112 -22.26 5.57 -8.96
N GLY A 113 -21.24 5.78 -9.81
CA GLY A 113 -20.27 6.89 -9.71
C GLY A 113 -19.25 6.84 -8.57
N CYS A 114 -19.01 5.67 -7.97
CA CYS A 114 -18.03 5.51 -6.91
C CYS A 114 -16.90 4.55 -7.33
N ASP A 115 -15.95 5.06 -8.11
CA ASP A 115 -14.71 4.34 -8.45
C ASP A 115 -13.94 3.91 -7.18
N ALA A 116 -14.26 4.50 -6.02
CA ALA A 116 -13.71 4.17 -4.72
C ALA A 116 -14.04 2.76 -4.20
N VAL A 117 -14.86 1.95 -4.89
CA VAL A 117 -15.04 0.51 -4.57
C VAL A 117 -14.48 -0.43 -5.64
N CYS A 118 -14.13 0.10 -6.81
CA CYS A 118 -13.33 -0.62 -7.78
C CYS A 118 -11.91 -0.84 -7.21
N TYR A 119 -11.40 -2.05 -7.35
CA TYR A 119 -10.05 -2.38 -6.90
C TYR A 119 -9.21 -2.98 -8.02
N TYR A 120 -9.40 -4.26 -8.37
CA TYR A 120 -8.76 -4.83 -9.57
C TYR A 120 -9.56 -4.62 -10.85
N HIS A 121 -10.73 -3.97 -10.79
CA HIS A 121 -11.66 -3.84 -11.92
C HIS A 121 -10.97 -3.43 -13.22
N ASP A 122 -10.30 -2.28 -13.22
CA ASP A 122 -9.65 -1.74 -14.41
C ASP A 122 -8.53 -2.67 -14.92
N MET A 123 -7.77 -3.28 -14.00
CA MET A 123 -6.72 -4.24 -14.35
C MET A 123 -7.32 -5.48 -15.02
N ILE A 124 -8.41 -6.02 -14.48
CA ILE A 124 -9.10 -7.17 -15.04
C ILE A 124 -9.65 -6.83 -16.42
N GLU A 125 -10.33 -5.68 -16.58
CA GLU A 125 -10.84 -5.24 -17.88
C GLU A 125 -9.71 -5.09 -18.92
N GLN A 126 -8.58 -4.49 -18.55
CA GLN A 126 -7.41 -4.38 -19.42
C GLN A 126 -6.85 -5.75 -19.81
N MET A 127 -6.72 -6.68 -18.86
CA MET A 127 -6.23 -8.03 -19.15
C MET A 127 -7.17 -8.77 -20.10
N LEU A 128 -8.49 -8.68 -19.92
CA LEU A 128 -9.45 -9.25 -20.85
C LEU A 128 -9.28 -8.64 -22.25
N MET A 129 -9.07 -7.32 -22.36
CA MET A 129 -8.77 -6.66 -23.63
C MET A 129 -7.45 -7.13 -24.27
N TRP A 130 -6.47 -7.58 -23.49
CA TRP A 130 -5.20 -8.10 -24.00
C TRP A 130 -5.24 -9.56 -24.46
N GLY A 131 -6.35 -10.26 -24.23
CA GLY A 131 -6.51 -11.65 -24.66
C GLY A 131 -6.68 -12.67 -23.53
N PHE A 132 -6.66 -12.24 -22.27
CA PHE A 132 -6.84 -13.15 -21.14
C PHE A 132 -8.27 -13.69 -21.05
N GLU A 133 -8.42 -14.92 -20.56
CA GLU A 133 -9.71 -15.59 -20.39
C GLU A 133 -9.86 -16.05 -18.93
N GLU A 134 -10.93 -15.59 -18.28
CA GLU A 134 -11.23 -15.98 -16.90
C GLU A 134 -11.37 -17.50 -16.78
N GLY A 135 -10.76 -18.08 -15.74
CA GLY A 135 -10.82 -19.52 -15.49
C GLY A 135 -9.92 -20.37 -16.38
N LYS A 136 -9.19 -19.77 -17.33
CA LYS A 136 -8.17 -20.45 -18.12
C LYS A 136 -6.80 -19.79 -18.04
N THR A 137 -6.75 -18.48 -18.19
CA THR A 137 -5.50 -17.71 -18.13
C THR A 137 -5.57 -16.54 -17.15
N LEU A 138 -6.74 -16.25 -16.57
CA LEU A 138 -6.90 -15.22 -15.54
C LEU A 138 -7.69 -15.75 -14.35
N PHE A 139 -7.13 -15.55 -13.16
CA PHE A 139 -7.66 -16.04 -11.89
C PHE A 139 -7.47 -14.99 -10.79
N GLY A 140 -8.35 -14.96 -9.79
CA GLY A 140 -8.20 -14.17 -8.59
C GLY A 140 -8.05 -15.03 -7.33
N PHE A 141 -7.31 -14.54 -6.34
CA PHE A 141 -7.20 -15.14 -5.02
C PHE A 141 -7.50 -14.12 -3.94
N GLY A 142 -8.78 -13.99 -3.58
CA GLY A 142 -9.16 -13.31 -2.34
C GLY A 142 -8.79 -14.16 -1.12
N TYR A 143 -8.48 -13.51 0.00
CA TYR A 143 -8.23 -14.17 1.28
C TYR A 143 -8.81 -13.35 2.44
N ASP A 144 -9.05 -14.00 3.58
CA ASP A 144 -9.44 -13.29 4.80
C ASP A 144 -8.23 -12.52 5.33
N PHE A 145 -8.16 -11.23 4.98
CA PHE A 145 -7.06 -10.34 5.32
C PHE A 145 -6.95 -10.04 6.82
N ARG A 146 -7.88 -10.51 7.65
CA ARG A 146 -7.83 -10.43 9.12
C ARG A 146 -6.96 -11.55 9.72
N GLN A 147 -6.71 -12.61 8.95
CA GLN A 147 -5.87 -13.72 9.38
C GLN A 147 -4.40 -13.40 9.15
N SER A 148 -3.54 -14.07 9.91
CA SER A 148 -2.11 -14.07 9.63
C SER A 148 -1.81 -14.54 8.21
N ASN A 149 -0.93 -13.81 7.52
CA ASN A 149 -0.37 -14.22 6.22
C ASN A 149 0.45 -15.51 6.28
N ARG A 150 0.70 -16.06 7.48
CA ARG A 150 1.39 -17.34 7.70
C ARG A 150 0.46 -18.43 8.22
N LEU A 151 -0.84 -18.15 8.38
CA LEU A 151 -1.80 -19.15 8.84
C LEU A 151 -1.82 -20.31 7.86
N GLU A 152 -1.67 -21.54 8.37
CA GLU A 152 -1.59 -22.75 7.56
C GLU A 152 -2.81 -22.91 6.64
N GLU A 153 -4.02 -22.58 7.14
CA GLU A 153 -5.24 -22.60 6.34
C GLU A 153 -5.16 -21.65 5.13
N THR A 154 -4.66 -20.44 5.31
CA THR A 154 -4.48 -19.46 4.23
C THR A 154 -3.45 -19.95 3.21
N MET A 155 -2.32 -20.50 3.68
CA MET A 155 -1.28 -21.07 2.81
C MET A 155 -1.82 -22.27 2.01
N ASN A 156 -2.61 -23.15 2.63
CA ASN A 156 -3.22 -24.29 1.97
C ASN A 156 -4.25 -23.86 0.91
N LYS A 157 -5.09 -22.86 1.19
CA LYS A 157 -6.00 -22.28 0.19
C LYS A 157 -5.23 -21.67 -0.99
N PHE A 158 -4.13 -20.97 -0.72
CA PHE A 158 -3.28 -20.41 -1.78
C PHE A 158 -2.66 -21.51 -2.65
N LEU A 159 -2.16 -22.58 -2.03
CA LEU A 159 -1.68 -23.77 -2.73
C LEU A 159 -2.76 -24.37 -3.63
N MET A 160 -3.94 -24.66 -3.09
CA MET A 160 -5.06 -25.21 -3.86
C MET A 160 -5.42 -24.32 -5.05
N LYS A 161 -5.35 -23.00 -4.86
CA LYS A 161 -5.61 -22.05 -5.95
C LYS A 161 -4.56 -22.11 -7.04
N LEU A 162 -3.28 -22.18 -6.68
CA LEU A 162 -2.18 -22.34 -7.65
C LEU A 162 -2.31 -23.65 -8.43
N GLU A 163 -2.66 -24.75 -7.77
CA GLU A 163 -2.86 -26.06 -8.42
C GLU A 163 -4.04 -26.04 -9.39
N SER A 164 -5.15 -25.44 -8.98
CA SER A 164 -6.34 -25.26 -9.81
C SER A 164 -6.02 -24.42 -11.05
N ALA A 165 -5.35 -23.27 -10.87
CA ALA A 165 -4.93 -22.40 -11.97
C ALA A 165 -3.96 -23.13 -12.93
N TYR A 166 -2.93 -23.80 -12.39
CA TYR A 166 -1.97 -24.58 -13.17
C TYR A 166 -2.66 -25.66 -14.02
N THR A 167 -3.59 -26.39 -13.41
CA THR A 167 -4.34 -27.47 -14.07
C THR A 167 -5.27 -26.92 -15.17
N ALA A 168 -6.06 -25.89 -14.84
CA ALA A 168 -6.96 -25.23 -15.79
C ALA A 168 -6.22 -24.61 -16.99
N SER A 169 -4.94 -24.28 -16.81
CA SER A 169 -4.07 -23.71 -17.84
C SER A 169 -3.31 -24.75 -18.67
N GLY A 170 -3.66 -26.03 -18.53
CA GLY A 170 -2.99 -27.13 -19.25
C GLY A 170 -1.58 -27.42 -18.76
N GLY A 171 -1.30 -27.17 -17.48
CA GLY A 171 0.01 -27.43 -16.86
C GLY A 171 1.06 -26.35 -17.12
N ARG A 172 0.64 -25.13 -17.48
CA ARG A 172 1.54 -23.98 -17.56
C ARG A 172 1.73 -23.36 -16.18
N LYS A 173 2.97 -22.99 -15.87
CA LYS A 173 3.29 -22.25 -14.65
C LYS A 173 2.57 -20.91 -14.62
N VAL A 174 2.17 -20.50 -13.41
CA VAL A 174 1.38 -19.31 -13.12
C VAL A 174 2.29 -18.12 -12.89
N ARG A 175 1.90 -16.95 -13.41
CA ARG A 175 2.47 -15.66 -13.05
C ARG A 175 1.61 -15.03 -11.97
N ILE A 176 2.22 -14.58 -10.88
CA ILE A 176 1.50 -13.94 -9.78
C ILE A 176 1.65 -12.43 -9.92
N ILE A 177 0.54 -11.69 -9.80
CA ILE A 177 0.55 -10.24 -9.60
C ILE A 177 -0.08 -9.98 -8.24
N SER A 178 0.71 -9.47 -7.31
CA SER A 178 0.26 -9.17 -5.96
C SER A 178 0.34 -7.68 -5.66
N HIS A 179 -0.62 -7.16 -4.91
CA HIS A 179 -0.59 -5.77 -4.44
C HIS A 179 -0.47 -5.70 -2.91
N SER A 180 0.31 -4.74 -2.41
CA SER A 180 0.39 -4.38 -0.99
C SER A 180 0.64 -5.62 -0.11
N MET A 181 -0.16 -5.85 0.93
CA MET A 181 -0.03 -7.00 1.83
C MET A 181 -0.11 -8.37 1.11
N GLY A 182 -0.73 -8.45 -0.07
CA GLY A 182 -0.71 -9.66 -0.90
C GLY A 182 0.71 -10.06 -1.29
N GLY A 183 1.62 -9.10 -1.48
CA GLY A 183 3.03 -9.38 -1.73
C GLY A 183 3.73 -10.00 -0.52
N VAL A 184 3.33 -9.62 0.70
CA VAL A 184 3.82 -10.24 1.93
C VAL A 184 3.31 -11.68 2.05
N LEU A 185 2.03 -11.94 1.74
CA LEU A 185 1.45 -13.28 1.69
C LEU A 185 2.22 -14.19 0.71
N VAL A 186 2.49 -13.70 -0.50
CA VAL A 186 3.25 -14.45 -1.51
C VAL A 186 4.68 -14.71 -1.03
N LYS A 187 5.35 -13.73 -0.41
CA LYS A 187 6.69 -13.90 0.18
C LYS A 187 6.70 -14.96 1.29
N CYS A 188 5.71 -14.95 2.17
CA CYS A 188 5.54 -15.96 3.21
C CYS A 188 5.40 -17.34 2.60
N PHE A 189 4.50 -17.50 1.63
CA PHE A 189 4.30 -18.78 0.94
C PHE A 189 5.56 -19.27 0.23
N MET A 190 6.25 -18.39 -0.50
CA MET A 190 7.51 -18.71 -1.17
C MET A 190 8.58 -19.19 -0.18
N SER A 191 8.65 -18.57 1.00
CA SER A 191 9.65 -18.91 2.02
C SER A 191 9.33 -20.23 2.72
N LEU A 192 8.04 -20.49 3.00
CA LEU A 192 7.59 -21.69 3.72
C LEU A 192 7.41 -22.91 2.80
N HIS A 193 7.07 -22.70 1.53
CA HIS A 193 6.73 -23.74 0.56
C HIS A 193 7.53 -23.56 -0.75
N SER A 194 8.84 -23.36 -0.64
CA SER A 194 9.70 -22.98 -1.77
C SER A 194 9.68 -23.96 -2.96
N ASP A 195 9.65 -25.27 -2.70
CA ASP A 195 9.60 -26.28 -3.76
C ASP A 195 8.28 -26.24 -4.54
N VAL A 196 7.19 -26.01 -3.82
CA VAL A 196 5.84 -25.87 -4.38
C VAL A 196 5.73 -24.59 -5.18
N PHE A 197 6.26 -23.48 -4.66
CA PHE A 197 6.33 -22.21 -5.37
C PHE A 197 7.11 -22.36 -6.69
N LYS A 198 8.32 -22.95 -6.64
CA LYS A 198 9.13 -23.22 -7.86
C LYS A 198 8.42 -24.13 -8.86
N LYS A 199 7.61 -25.08 -8.38
CA LYS A 199 6.84 -26.01 -9.24
C LYS A 199 5.76 -25.27 -10.02
N TYR A 200 4.97 -24.44 -9.35
CA TYR A 200 3.76 -23.85 -9.94
C TYR A 200 3.93 -22.42 -10.46
N VAL A 201 4.92 -21.67 -9.97
CA VAL A 201 5.08 -20.24 -10.28
C VAL A 201 6.26 -20.02 -11.23
N ASP A 202 6.03 -19.23 -12.28
CA ASP A 202 7.04 -18.81 -13.26
C ASP A 202 7.64 -17.45 -12.89
N THR A 203 6.77 -16.46 -12.70
CA THR A 203 7.14 -15.06 -12.45
C THR A 203 6.25 -14.53 -11.34
N TRP A 204 6.80 -13.68 -10.46
CA TRP A 204 6.05 -12.94 -9.48
C TRP A 204 6.33 -11.44 -9.63
N ILE A 205 5.25 -10.66 -9.78
CA ILE A 205 5.24 -9.21 -9.87
C ILE A 205 4.60 -8.68 -8.58
N ALA A 206 5.39 -8.03 -7.74
CA ALA A 206 4.92 -7.37 -6.52
C ALA A 206 4.73 -5.87 -6.78
N ILE A 207 3.53 -5.36 -6.53
CA ILE A 207 3.18 -3.94 -6.65
C ILE A 207 3.02 -3.38 -5.24
N ALA A 208 3.79 -2.34 -4.90
CA ALA A 208 3.68 -1.60 -3.64
C ALA A 208 3.69 -2.50 -2.37
N ALA A 209 4.43 -3.60 -2.38
CA ALA A 209 4.44 -4.54 -1.26
C ALA A 209 5.27 -3.99 -0.07
N PRO A 210 4.71 -3.91 1.15
CA PRO A 210 5.42 -3.41 2.33
C PRO A 210 6.30 -4.50 2.95
N PHE A 211 7.42 -4.85 2.32
CA PHE A 211 8.24 -5.98 2.77
C PHE A 211 8.85 -5.80 4.17
N GLN A 212 9.05 -4.55 4.61
CA GLN A 212 9.44 -4.20 5.98
C GLN A 212 8.33 -3.42 6.73
N GLY A 213 7.10 -3.44 6.22
CA GLY A 213 5.95 -2.80 6.85
C GLY A 213 5.68 -1.37 6.38
N ALA A 214 4.60 -0.79 6.91
CA ALA A 214 4.08 0.54 6.60
C ALA A 214 3.88 1.31 7.93
N PRO A 215 4.96 1.85 8.52
CA PRO A 215 4.96 2.30 9.90
C PRO A 215 3.97 3.44 10.16
N GLY A 216 3.89 4.43 9.26
CA GLY A 216 2.96 5.55 9.42
C GLY A 216 1.50 5.11 9.52
N TYR A 217 1.11 4.12 8.71
CA TYR A 217 -0.23 3.56 8.72
C TYR A 217 -0.50 2.81 10.03
N ILE A 218 0.35 1.86 10.40
CA ILE A 218 0.18 1.03 11.62
C ILE A 218 0.19 1.89 12.89
N THR A 219 1.12 2.82 13.03
CA THR A 219 1.21 3.68 14.21
C THR A 219 -0.03 4.57 14.34
N THR A 220 -0.52 5.16 13.24
CA THR A 220 -1.74 5.96 13.25
C THR A 220 -2.95 5.10 13.63
N SER A 221 -3.06 3.91 13.05
CA SER A 221 -4.13 2.96 13.35
C SER A 221 -4.18 2.61 14.82
N LEU A 222 -3.04 2.35 15.46
CA LEU A 222 -2.94 2.00 16.88
C LEU A 222 -3.28 3.15 17.83
N LEU A 223 -3.04 4.40 17.42
CA LEU A 223 -3.29 5.56 18.26
C LEU A 223 -4.74 6.03 18.16
N ASN A 224 -5.23 6.26 16.94
CA ASN A 224 -6.48 6.99 16.72
C ASN A 224 -7.43 6.26 15.76
N GLY A 225 -7.05 5.07 15.29
CA GLY A 225 -7.70 4.40 14.17
C GLY A 225 -7.36 5.02 12.82
N MET A 226 -7.80 4.35 11.75
CA MET A 226 -7.47 4.71 10.38
C MET A 226 -8.67 4.58 9.45
N SER A 227 -8.63 5.29 8.33
CA SER A 227 -9.58 5.15 7.22
C SER A 227 -8.83 4.70 5.98
N PHE A 228 -9.47 3.86 5.16
CA PHE A 228 -8.94 3.45 3.85
C PHE A 228 -9.28 4.44 2.73
N VAL A 229 -10.08 5.46 3.04
CA VAL A 229 -10.52 6.51 2.12
C VAL A 229 -10.45 7.85 2.82
N ASP A 230 -9.91 8.86 2.14
CA ASP A 230 -9.84 10.23 2.63
C ASP A 230 -11.11 11.02 2.27
N GLY A 231 -11.30 12.19 2.89
CA GLY A 231 -12.39 13.10 2.52
C GLY A 231 -13.72 12.82 3.21
N TRP A 232 -14.82 13.18 2.53
CA TRP A 232 -16.19 13.02 3.08
C TRP A 232 -16.68 11.58 2.91
N GLU A 233 -16.11 10.86 1.95
CA GLU A 233 -16.35 9.46 1.62
C GLU A 233 -16.08 8.54 2.82
N GLN A 234 -15.12 8.88 3.68
CA GLN A 234 -14.78 8.11 4.88
C GLN A 234 -16.00 7.84 5.80
N ASN A 235 -17.01 8.72 5.78
CA ASN A 235 -18.22 8.58 6.58
C ASN A 235 -19.14 7.42 6.11
N PHE A 236 -18.93 6.91 4.90
CA PHE A 236 -19.66 5.77 4.35
C PHE A 236 -18.91 4.45 4.53
N PHE A 237 -17.65 4.50 4.96
CA PHE A 237 -16.85 3.33 5.27
C PHE A 237 -16.88 3.04 6.78
N ILE A 238 -16.15 2.00 7.19
CA ILE A 238 -15.99 1.65 8.61
C ILE A 238 -15.38 2.83 9.36
N SER A 239 -15.89 3.10 10.56
CA SER A 239 -15.33 4.17 11.40
C SER A 239 -13.88 3.88 11.79
N LYS A 240 -13.07 4.94 11.97
CA LYS A 240 -11.68 4.81 12.46
C LYS A 240 -11.60 3.98 13.73
N TRP A 241 -12.58 4.11 14.63
CA TRP A 241 -12.66 3.33 15.87
C TRP A 241 -12.90 1.83 15.63
N SER A 242 -13.80 1.46 14.73
CA SER A 242 -14.02 0.06 14.39
C SER A 242 -12.78 -0.57 13.74
N MET A 243 -12.05 0.21 12.93
CA MET A 243 -10.78 -0.22 12.34
C MET A 243 -9.66 -0.34 13.38
N HIS A 244 -9.61 0.60 14.34
CA HIS A 244 -8.73 0.55 15.49
C HIS A 244 -8.90 -0.78 16.25
N GLN A 245 -10.15 -1.18 16.55
CA GLN A 245 -10.42 -2.46 17.20
C GLN A 245 -9.89 -3.65 16.41
N LEU A 246 -10.03 -3.66 15.08
CA LEU A 246 -9.48 -4.74 14.24
C LEU A 246 -7.95 -4.88 14.39
N VAL A 247 -7.22 -3.76 14.50
CA VAL A 247 -5.77 -3.76 14.70
C VAL A 247 -5.41 -4.21 16.12
N TRP A 248 -6.21 -3.84 17.13
CA TRP A 248 -6.01 -4.25 18.53
C TRP A 248 -6.34 -5.72 18.79
N GLU A 249 -7.31 -6.28 18.08
CA GLU A 249 -7.66 -7.69 18.11
C GLU A 249 -6.50 -8.59 17.62
N TYR A 250 -5.50 -8.00 16.95
CA TYR A 250 -4.40 -8.72 16.32
C TYR A 250 -3.31 -9.23 17.30
N ASP A 251 -3.19 -8.72 18.54
CA ASP A 251 -2.18 -9.26 19.48
C ASP A 251 -2.29 -8.80 20.95
N PHE A 252 -3.45 -8.90 21.61
CA PHE A 252 -3.50 -8.78 23.08
C PHE A 252 -4.56 -9.68 23.70
N SER A 253 -4.36 -11.00 23.64
CA SER A 253 -5.00 -11.88 24.61
C SER A 253 -4.26 -11.75 25.94
N PHE A 254 -4.92 -11.22 26.96
CA PHE A 254 -4.45 -11.29 28.35
C PHE A 254 -4.49 -12.77 28.80
N SER A 255 -3.53 -13.55 28.32
CA SER A 255 -3.12 -14.80 28.93
C SER A 255 -2.78 -14.53 30.39
N THR A 256 -3.16 -15.43 31.30
CA THR A 256 -2.78 -15.34 32.72
C THR A 256 -1.26 -15.44 32.93
N ASN A 257 -0.52 -15.87 31.91
CA ASN A 257 0.93 -15.90 31.89
C ASN A 257 1.47 -14.66 31.16
N PRO A 258 2.53 -14.02 31.67
CA PRO A 258 3.14 -12.87 31.01
C PRO A 258 3.61 -13.26 29.59
N PRO A 259 3.36 -12.43 28.57
CA PRO A 259 3.78 -12.71 27.20
C PRO A 259 5.30 -12.66 27.10
N VAL A 260 5.89 -13.61 26.37
CA VAL A 260 7.34 -13.66 26.13
C VAL A 260 7.65 -13.35 24.67
N LEU A 261 8.65 -12.50 24.42
CA LEU A 261 9.17 -12.24 23.08
C LEU A 261 10.11 -13.38 22.68
N GLN A 262 9.79 -14.07 21.59
CA GLN A 262 10.62 -15.14 21.03
C GLN A 262 11.31 -14.67 19.75
N VAL A 263 12.65 -14.68 19.74
CA VAL A 263 13.46 -14.22 18.62
C VAL A 263 14.36 -15.36 18.14
N TRP A 264 14.26 -15.70 16.87
CA TRP A 264 15.23 -16.59 16.22
C TRP A 264 16.49 -15.79 15.89
N ARG A 265 17.60 -16.11 16.57
CA ARG A 265 18.91 -15.51 16.32
C ARG A 265 19.79 -16.51 15.59
N GLU A 266 20.44 -16.03 14.54
CA GLU A 266 21.52 -16.76 13.88
C GLU A 266 22.77 -16.73 14.78
N LYS A 267 23.32 -17.90 15.06
CA LYS A 267 24.55 -18.12 15.81
C LYS A 267 25.55 -18.84 14.91
N ASN A 268 26.71 -18.22 14.76
CA ASN A 268 27.88 -18.87 14.18
C ASN A 268 28.49 -19.79 15.24
N ASP A 269 28.58 -21.08 14.92
CA ASP A 269 29.42 -21.96 15.70
C ASP A 269 30.91 -21.60 15.49
N SER A 270 31.78 -22.08 16.38
CA SER A 270 33.24 -21.88 16.30
C SER A 270 33.89 -22.48 15.05
N SER A 271 33.13 -23.24 14.24
CA SER A 271 33.53 -23.83 12.97
C SER A 271 32.98 -23.08 11.74
N GLY A 272 32.23 -22.00 11.94
CA GLY A 272 31.63 -21.19 10.87
C GLY A 272 30.34 -21.75 10.28
N ASN A 273 29.71 -22.76 10.89
CA ASN A 273 28.36 -23.17 10.49
C ASN A 273 27.33 -22.26 11.13
N LEU A 274 26.34 -21.87 10.32
CA LEU A 274 25.20 -21.08 10.72
C LEU A 274 24.19 -22.01 11.42
N SER A 275 23.82 -21.66 12.64
CA SER A 275 22.77 -22.34 13.40
C SER A 275 21.74 -21.33 13.89
N ALA A 276 20.46 -21.68 13.89
CA ALA A 276 19.42 -20.82 14.43
C ALA A 276 19.11 -21.25 15.87
N SER A 277 19.10 -20.30 16.80
CA SER A 277 18.65 -20.51 18.17
C SER A 277 17.47 -19.63 18.50
N LEU A 278 16.48 -20.18 19.20
CA LEU A 278 15.36 -19.42 19.73
C LEU A 278 15.73 -18.82 21.09
N ASP A 279 15.87 -17.50 21.14
CA ASP A 279 16.03 -16.75 22.39
C ASP A 279 14.62 -16.32 22.87
N SER A 280 14.34 -16.46 24.17
CA SER A 280 13.06 -16.07 24.78
C SER A 280 13.26 -14.99 25.84
N HIS A 281 12.48 -13.92 25.77
CA HIS A 281 12.61 -12.74 26.62
C HIS A 281 11.29 -12.43 27.33
N GLU A 282 11.32 -12.39 28.66
CA GLU A 282 10.23 -11.88 29.49
C GLU A 282 9.90 -10.40 29.16
N PRO A 283 8.70 -9.88 29.46
CA PRO A 283 8.27 -8.54 29.03
C PRO A 283 9.28 -7.42 29.32
N VAL A 284 9.91 -7.45 30.50
CA VAL A 284 10.88 -6.43 30.91
C VAL A 284 12.18 -6.51 30.09
N SER A 285 12.68 -7.72 29.81
CA SER A 285 13.90 -7.88 29.00
C SER A 285 13.63 -7.72 27.51
N ALA A 286 12.41 -8.06 27.06
CA ALA A 286 11.95 -7.84 25.70
C ALA A 286 11.97 -6.36 25.31
N ILE A 287 11.70 -5.44 26.26
CA ILE A 287 11.82 -3.99 26.01
C ILE A 287 13.21 -3.61 25.52
N SER A 288 14.29 -4.17 26.10
CA SER A 288 15.65 -3.85 25.66
C SER A 288 15.92 -4.35 24.24
N VAL A 289 15.48 -5.57 23.94
CA VAL A 289 15.63 -6.18 22.61
C VAL A 289 14.83 -5.41 21.57
N MET A 290 13.60 -5.02 21.89
CA MET A 290 12.76 -4.20 21.01
C MET A 290 13.34 -2.79 20.84
N LYS A 291 13.85 -2.15 21.91
CA LYS A 291 14.52 -0.85 21.81
C LYS A 291 15.76 -0.89 20.92
N GLU A 292 16.55 -1.95 21.02
CA GLU A 292 17.73 -2.16 20.16
C GLU A 292 17.30 -2.44 18.70
N ALA A 293 16.32 -3.32 18.49
CA ALA A 293 15.82 -3.63 17.14
C ALA A 293 15.13 -2.43 16.46
N LEU A 294 14.59 -1.50 17.25
CA LEU A 294 13.87 -0.31 16.78
C LEU A 294 14.67 0.98 16.93
N CYS A 295 15.94 0.95 17.38
CA CYS A 295 16.68 2.19 17.69
C CYS A 295 16.84 3.11 16.48
N ASP A 296 16.96 2.51 15.30
CA ASP A 296 17.10 3.22 14.03
C ASP A 296 15.77 3.32 13.25
N ASN A 297 14.70 2.72 13.77
CA ASN A 297 13.36 2.71 13.16
C ASN A 297 12.40 3.58 13.96
N THR A 298 12.66 4.89 13.98
CA THR A 298 11.87 5.87 14.72
C THR A 298 10.89 6.61 13.81
N VAL A 299 9.63 6.69 14.24
CA VAL A 299 8.61 7.55 13.60
C VAL A 299 8.44 8.80 14.46
N SER A 300 8.70 9.96 13.89
CA SER A 300 8.48 11.24 14.56
C SER A 300 7.04 11.72 14.32
N LEU A 301 6.21 11.60 15.36
CA LEU A 301 4.83 12.12 15.38
C LEU A 301 4.75 13.29 16.36
N HIS A 302 4.29 14.43 15.88
CA HIS A 302 4.12 15.62 16.71
C HIS A 302 2.63 15.90 16.92
N TYR A 303 2.18 15.84 18.17
CA TYR A 303 0.82 16.18 18.57
C TYR A 303 0.79 17.53 19.31
N GLY A 304 -0.11 18.41 18.86
CA GLY A 304 -0.23 19.77 19.38
C GLY A 304 0.84 20.73 18.84
N SER A 305 0.67 22.00 19.15
CA SER A 305 1.61 23.08 18.83
C SER A 305 1.79 23.99 20.04
N GLN A 306 2.69 24.98 19.93
CA GLN A 306 2.82 26.02 20.95
C GLN A 306 1.50 26.80 21.16
N GLU A 307 0.67 26.90 20.12
CA GLU A 307 -0.62 27.61 20.13
C GLU A 307 -1.78 26.70 20.57
N SER A 308 -1.66 25.39 20.36
CA SER A 308 -2.66 24.39 20.75
C SER A 308 -1.99 23.16 21.37
N PRO A 309 -1.48 23.28 22.61
CA PRO A 309 -0.78 22.17 23.27
C PRO A 309 -1.73 21.05 23.67
N ILE A 310 -1.26 19.81 23.61
CA ILE A 310 -1.97 18.65 24.17
C ILE A 310 -1.86 18.72 25.69
N SER A 311 -2.98 19.00 26.37
CA SER A 311 -3.02 19.11 27.83
C SER A 311 -3.45 17.81 28.52
N ASP A 312 -4.09 16.89 27.79
CA ASP A 312 -4.52 15.57 28.25
C ASP A 312 -4.19 14.55 27.15
N LEU A 313 -3.55 13.43 27.51
CA LEU A 313 -3.22 12.34 26.58
C LEU A 313 -4.46 11.80 25.83
N ARG A 314 -5.67 11.92 26.39
CA ARG A 314 -6.91 11.56 25.69
C ARG A 314 -7.17 12.41 24.45
N GLN A 315 -6.63 13.62 24.39
CA GLN A 315 -6.76 14.50 23.22
C GLN A 315 -5.98 13.96 22.02
N ILE A 316 -4.96 13.11 22.24
CA ILE A 316 -4.21 12.44 21.16
C ILE A 316 -5.16 11.63 20.29
N LEU A 317 -6.14 10.93 20.89
CA LEU A 317 -7.12 10.08 20.21
C LEU A 317 -7.97 10.84 19.16
N THR A 318 -8.10 12.16 19.35
CA THR A 318 -8.89 13.04 18.48
C THR A 318 -8.05 14.06 17.71
N ALA A 319 -6.76 14.17 18.02
CA ALA A 319 -5.85 15.13 17.41
C ALA A 319 -5.25 14.56 16.12
N GLU A 320 -5.07 15.42 15.12
CA GLU A 320 -4.34 15.08 13.91
C GLU A 320 -2.84 15.31 14.16
N PRO A 321 -1.99 14.28 14.03
CA PRO A 321 -0.55 14.44 14.15
C PRO A 321 0.03 15.17 12.94
N ASN A 322 1.11 15.91 13.17
CA ASN A 322 1.98 16.36 12.09
C ASN A 322 2.97 15.23 11.75
N TYR A 323 2.97 14.82 10.48
CA TYR A 323 3.86 13.78 9.96
C TYR A 323 5.10 14.39 9.31
N ILE A 324 6.24 13.72 9.48
CA ILE A 324 7.41 13.90 8.63
C ILE A 324 7.32 12.85 7.52
N TYR A 325 7.18 13.30 6.28
CA TYR A 325 6.99 12.42 5.12
C TYR A 325 8.34 11.98 4.53
N LEU A 326 8.38 10.73 4.07
CA LEU A 326 9.47 10.14 3.31
C LEU A 326 8.97 9.78 1.91
N ASP A 327 9.90 9.54 0.98
CA ASP A 327 9.56 9.06 -0.35
C ASP A 327 8.84 7.71 -0.27
N GLY A 328 7.72 7.58 -0.99
CA GLY A 328 6.87 6.40 -0.96
C GLY A 328 5.58 6.63 -1.74
N ASP A 329 4.64 5.71 -1.61
CA ASP A 329 3.34 5.76 -2.30
C ASP A 329 2.22 6.37 -1.43
N GLY A 330 2.58 7.04 -0.33
CA GLY A 330 1.65 7.57 0.67
C GLY A 330 1.25 6.58 1.77
N THR A 331 1.54 5.29 1.61
CA THR A 331 1.34 4.26 2.66
C THR A 331 2.65 3.56 3.01
N VAL A 332 3.38 3.13 1.99
CA VAL A 332 4.60 2.32 2.09
C VAL A 332 5.80 3.18 1.71
N PRO A 333 6.78 3.35 2.63
CA PRO A 333 8.05 3.98 2.29
C PRO A 333 8.78 3.20 1.20
N MET A 334 9.50 3.90 0.32
CA MET A 334 10.23 3.29 -0.79
C MET A 334 11.25 2.25 -0.30
N GLU A 335 11.91 2.51 0.84
CA GLU A 335 12.87 1.61 1.47
C GLU A 335 12.22 0.27 1.83
N SER A 336 11.03 0.31 2.44
CA SER A 336 10.26 -0.88 2.78
C SER A 336 9.85 -1.67 1.54
N SER A 337 9.44 -0.97 0.48
CA SER A 337 9.05 -1.61 -0.79
C SER A 337 10.24 -2.26 -1.53
N LYS A 338 11.46 -1.77 -1.32
CA LYS A 338 12.68 -2.34 -1.91
C LYS A 338 13.34 -3.41 -1.04
N ALA A 339 12.90 -3.58 0.20
CA ALA A 339 13.50 -4.48 1.17
C ALA A 339 12.96 -5.93 1.09
N ASP A 340 12.68 -6.43 -0.11
CA ASP A 340 12.29 -7.83 -0.31
C ASP A 340 13.44 -8.81 -0.07
N GLY A 341 14.69 -8.39 -0.25
CA GLY A 341 15.86 -9.27 -0.16
C GLY A 341 15.99 -10.25 -1.32
N LEU A 342 15.38 -9.96 -2.47
CA LEU A 342 15.41 -10.75 -3.69
C LEU A 342 16.24 -10.06 -4.78
N ASP A 343 16.87 -10.89 -5.61
CA ASP A 343 17.52 -10.48 -6.84
C ASP A 343 16.46 -10.30 -7.95
N ALA A 344 15.71 -9.20 -7.85
CA ALA A 344 14.60 -8.91 -8.75
C ALA A 344 15.10 -8.61 -10.18
N LEU A 345 14.46 -9.23 -11.17
CA LEU A 345 14.77 -9.01 -12.60
C LEU A 345 14.62 -7.54 -13.02
N ALA A 346 13.70 -6.81 -12.39
CA ALA A 346 13.48 -5.39 -12.59
C ALA A 346 12.81 -4.77 -11.36
N ARG A 347 13.03 -3.47 -11.17
CA ARG A 347 12.35 -2.63 -10.16
C ARG A 347 11.99 -1.31 -10.82
N VAL A 348 10.72 -0.99 -10.91
CA VAL A 348 10.24 0.22 -11.58
C VAL A 348 9.53 1.11 -10.56
N GLY A 349 9.97 2.36 -10.47
CA GLY A 349 9.27 3.39 -9.68
C GLY A 349 8.13 3.99 -10.49
N VAL A 350 6.90 3.95 -9.96
CA VAL A 350 5.72 4.56 -10.59
C VAL A 350 5.19 5.65 -9.67
N PRO A 351 5.01 6.90 -10.15
CA PRO A 351 4.48 8.00 -9.36
C PRO A 351 2.95 7.89 -9.24
N ALA A 352 2.48 6.97 -8.41
CA ALA A 352 1.06 6.76 -8.10
C ALA A 352 0.88 6.59 -6.59
N ASP A 353 -0.31 6.92 -6.08
CA ASP A 353 -0.67 6.62 -4.69
C ASP A 353 -0.88 5.12 -4.49
N HIS A 354 -0.77 4.67 -3.24
CA HIS A 354 -0.77 3.26 -2.86
C HIS A 354 -1.96 2.48 -3.42
N ARG A 355 -3.16 3.08 -3.44
CA ARG A 355 -4.35 2.39 -3.95
C ARG A 355 -4.50 2.57 -5.46
N GLY A 356 -4.28 3.79 -5.94
CA GLY A 356 -4.41 4.17 -7.34
C GLY A 356 -3.45 3.45 -8.28
N ILE A 357 -2.30 2.97 -7.78
CA ILE A 357 -1.32 2.23 -8.58
C ILE A 357 -1.89 0.97 -9.26
N VAL A 358 -2.94 0.35 -8.69
CA VAL A 358 -3.61 -0.83 -9.28
C VAL A 358 -4.44 -0.46 -10.51
N CYS A 359 -4.87 0.79 -10.63
CA CYS A 359 -5.62 1.34 -11.76
C CYS A 359 -4.75 2.20 -12.71
N ASP A 360 -3.45 2.31 -12.43
CA ASP A 360 -2.58 3.21 -13.15
C ASP A 360 -2.28 2.73 -14.58
N ARG A 361 -2.46 3.64 -15.55
CA ARG A 361 -2.28 3.31 -16.98
C ARG A 361 -0.83 2.99 -17.34
N HIS A 362 0.14 3.57 -16.65
CA HIS A 362 1.54 3.27 -16.85
C HIS A 362 1.88 1.87 -16.30
N VAL A 363 1.34 1.49 -15.14
CA VAL A 363 1.41 0.10 -14.63
C VAL A 363 0.83 -0.88 -15.63
N PHE A 364 -0.32 -0.57 -16.24
CA PHE A 364 -0.90 -1.43 -17.28
C PHE A 364 0.02 -1.63 -18.48
N ARG A 365 0.77 -0.61 -18.90
CA ARG A 365 1.77 -0.73 -19.97
C ARG A 365 2.93 -1.64 -19.58
N ILE A 366 3.45 -1.49 -18.36
CA ILE A 366 4.51 -2.34 -17.82
C ILE A 366 4.04 -3.79 -17.76
N LEU A 367 2.86 -4.04 -17.18
CA LEU A 367 2.29 -5.38 -17.06
C LEU A 367 2.06 -6.02 -18.43
N LYS A 368 1.47 -5.29 -19.38
CA LYS A 368 1.26 -5.78 -20.74
C LYS A 368 2.57 -6.23 -21.38
N HIS A 369 3.64 -5.46 -21.19
CA HIS A 369 4.97 -5.80 -21.68
C HIS A 369 5.56 -7.03 -20.98
N TRP A 370 5.59 -7.07 -19.65
CA TRP A 370 6.15 -8.18 -18.87
C TRP A 370 5.39 -9.50 -19.08
N LEU A 371 4.06 -9.42 -19.25
CA LEU A 371 3.21 -10.56 -19.54
C LEU A 371 3.25 -10.99 -21.02
N LYS A 372 3.88 -10.21 -21.89
CA LYS A 372 3.92 -10.40 -23.36
C LYS A 372 2.51 -10.53 -23.95
N ALA A 373 1.59 -9.70 -23.45
CA ALA A 373 0.17 -9.80 -23.77
C ALA A 373 -0.21 -8.84 -24.91
N GLY A 374 -0.49 -9.40 -26.09
CA GLY A 374 -0.85 -8.62 -27.28
C GLY A 374 0.34 -7.85 -27.89
N GLU A 375 0.04 -6.89 -28.77
CA GLU A 375 1.08 -6.06 -29.39
C GLU A 375 1.74 -5.11 -28.38
N PRO A 376 3.07 -4.89 -28.48
CA PRO A 376 3.78 -3.91 -27.67
C PRO A 376 3.08 -2.55 -27.70
N ASP A 377 2.89 -1.93 -26.54
CA ASP A 377 2.33 -0.58 -26.49
C ASP A 377 3.34 0.40 -27.13
N PRO A 378 2.97 1.13 -28.19
CA PRO A 378 3.89 2.04 -28.90
C PRO A 378 4.34 3.24 -28.04
N PHE A 379 3.66 3.51 -26.93
CA PHE A 379 3.98 4.57 -25.99
C PHE A 379 4.74 4.05 -24.76
N TYR A 380 5.05 2.76 -24.72
CA TYR A 380 5.84 2.15 -23.66
C TYR A 380 7.27 1.85 -24.15
N ASN A 381 8.25 2.44 -23.47
CA ASN A 381 9.66 2.13 -23.70
C ASN A 381 10.27 1.62 -22.39
N PRO A 382 10.61 0.33 -22.27
CA PRO A 382 11.19 -0.23 -21.05
C PRO A 382 12.55 0.36 -20.68
N LEU A 383 13.23 1.06 -21.60
CA LEU A 383 14.49 1.78 -21.30
C LEU A 383 14.26 3.12 -20.60
N ASN A 384 13.07 3.70 -20.70
CA ASN A 384 12.74 4.98 -20.07
C ASN A 384 12.34 4.82 -18.60
N ASP A 385 11.86 3.64 -18.23
CA ASP A 385 11.50 3.32 -16.86
C ASP A 385 12.78 2.90 -16.14
N TYR A 386 13.30 3.80 -15.32
CA TYR A 386 14.52 3.59 -14.56
C TYR A 386 14.38 2.29 -13.74
N VAL A 387 15.12 1.26 -14.14
CA VAL A 387 15.33 0.07 -13.33
C VAL A 387 16.18 0.52 -12.14
N ILE A 388 15.57 0.60 -10.95
CA ILE A 388 16.31 0.88 -9.72
C ILE A 388 17.17 -0.36 -9.43
N LEU A 389 18.42 -0.35 -9.87
CA LEU A 389 19.37 -1.42 -9.55
C LEU A 389 19.63 -1.41 -8.04
N PRO A 390 19.70 -2.58 -7.38
CA PRO A 390 20.04 -2.65 -5.97
C PRO A 390 21.44 -2.06 -5.75
N VAL A 391 21.54 -1.08 -4.86
CA VAL A 391 22.83 -0.66 -4.32
C VAL A 391 23.29 -1.81 -3.44
N ILE A 392 24.30 -2.56 -3.90
CA ILE A 392 25.03 -3.47 -3.03
C ILE A 392 25.70 -2.59 -1.97
N PRO A 393 25.52 -2.85 -0.66
CA PRO A 393 26.32 -2.19 0.35
C PRO A 393 27.74 -2.76 0.25
N GLU A 394 28.55 -2.21 -0.65
CA GLU A 394 29.99 -2.46 -0.63
C GLU A 394 30.58 -1.66 0.54
N ASN A 395 31.26 -2.38 1.42
CA ASN A 395 31.97 -1.87 2.59
C ASN A 395 33.17 -1.01 2.17
N ASP A 396 32.94 0.17 1.58
CA ASP A 396 33.98 1.21 1.49
C ASP A 396 33.36 2.61 1.24
N PRO A 397 33.39 3.54 2.21
CA PRO A 397 32.81 4.88 2.05
C PRO A 397 33.56 5.77 1.02
N GLU A 398 34.77 5.42 0.60
CA GLU A 398 35.56 6.23 -0.33
C GLU A 398 35.26 5.96 -1.82
N THR A 399 34.76 4.78 -2.19
CA THR A 399 34.40 4.45 -3.59
C THR A 399 33.03 4.99 -4.01
N VAL A 400 32.10 5.15 -3.05
CA VAL A 400 30.73 5.66 -3.31
C VAL A 400 30.75 7.12 -3.80
N THR A 401 31.66 7.95 -3.28
CA THR A 401 31.76 9.35 -3.68
C THR A 401 32.35 9.51 -5.09
N ALA A 402 33.27 8.64 -5.50
CA ALA A 402 33.84 8.66 -6.84
C ALA A 402 32.85 8.15 -7.92
N ALA A 403 32.09 7.10 -7.63
CA ALA A 403 31.08 6.56 -8.55
C ALA A 403 29.87 7.49 -8.71
N ALA A 404 29.40 8.10 -7.61
CA ALA A 404 28.34 9.11 -7.66
C ALA A 404 28.79 10.39 -8.40
N ALA A 405 30.05 10.81 -8.23
CA ALA A 405 30.61 11.95 -8.95
C ALA A 405 30.85 11.69 -10.45
N ALA A 406 31.11 10.43 -10.84
CA ALA A 406 31.24 10.04 -12.24
C ALA A 406 29.87 9.97 -12.95
N ALA A 407 28.82 9.50 -12.26
CA ALA A 407 27.46 9.45 -12.81
C ALA A 407 26.82 10.85 -13.01
N MET A 408 27.29 11.87 -12.29
CA MET A 408 26.83 13.26 -12.46
C MET A 408 27.57 14.04 -13.55
N ARG A 409 28.55 13.46 -14.25
CA ARG A 409 29.47 14.21 -15.14
C ARG A 409 29.30 14.04 -16.64
N GLU A 410 28.34 13.26 -17.12
CA GLU A 410 28.07 13.21 -18.57
C GLU A 410 26.82 14.04 -18.93
N ASP A 411 27.15 15.17 -19.56
CA ASP A 411 26.37 16.03 -20.46
C ASP A 411 25.28 16.95 -19.90
N TRP A 412 25.73 18.11 -19.40
CA TRP A 412 25.07 19.39 -19.68
C TRP A 412 26.11 20.45 -20.08
N GLU A 413 26.15 20.79 -21.37
CA GLU A 413 26.88 21.96 -21.87
C GLU A 413 26.28 23.25 -21.26
N ILE A 414 27.09 23.98 -20.52
CA ILE A 414 26.75 25.28 -19.95
C ILE A 414 26.95 26.34 -21.05
N VAL A 415 25.86 26.96 -21.50
CA VAL A 415 25.94 28.20 -22.28
C VAL A 415 26.34 29.33 -21.34
N SER A 416 27.55 29.83 -21.52
CA SER A 416 28.09 31.03 -20.85
C SER A 416 27.33 32.29 -21.28
N PHE A 417 26.95 33.13 -20.32
CA PHE A 417 26.70 34.54 -20.55
C PHE A 417 27.59 35.36 -19.63
N ASP A 418 28.45 36.18 -20.26
CA ASP A 418 29.38 37.10 -19.63
C ASP A 418 28.71 38.43 -19.23
N GLU A 419 29.18 38.89 -18.07
CA GLU A 419 29.44 40.25 -17.59
C GLU A 419 28.35 41.33 -17.38
N SER A 420 28.56 42.04 -16.26
CA SER A 420 27.94 43.26 -15.69
C SER A 420 26.70 42.99 -14.79
N ASP A 421 26.70 43.23 -13.48
CA ASP A 421 27.29 44.35 -12.73
C ASP A 421 27.82 43.98 -11.34
N ARG A 422 28.86 44.71 -10.94
CA ARG A 422 29.52 44.70 -9.62
C ARG A 422 28.78 45.63 -8.65
N TYR A 423 28.61 45.23 -7.39
CA TYR A 423 29.21 45.86 -6.18
C TYR A 423 28.60 45.31 -4.86
N CYS A 424 29.51 44.95 -3.93
CA CYS A 424 29.50 44.97 -2.43
C CYS A 424 28.24 44.58 -1.63
N SER A 425 28.30 43.97 -0.44
CA SER A 425 29.33 43.38 0.44
C SER A 425 28.59 42.81 1.67
N ASP A 426 29.10 41.71 2.23
CA ASP A 426 28.96 41.19 3.61
C ASP A 426 27.76 41.57 4.49
N SER A 427 26.95 40.56 4.85
CA SER A 427 26.60 40.29 6.26
C SER A 427 25.94 38.92 6.41
N ALA A 428 26.46 38.12 7.35
CA ALA A 428 25.91 36.83 7.77
C ALA A 428 24.50 36.97 8.36
N GLN A 429 23.55 36.18 7.86
CA GLN A 429 22.26 35.93 8.51
C GLN A 429 21.80 34.48 8.26
N GLN A 430 21.40 33.83 9.36
CA GLN A 430 20.81 32.49 9.42
C GLN A 430 19.57 32.39 8.53
N PRO A 431 19.27 31.23 7.91
CA PRO A 431 18.02 31.08 7.17
C PRO A 431 16.83 30.95 8.13
N VAL A 432 15.95 31.94 8.04
CA VAL A 432 14.59 31.98 8.57
C VAL A 432 13.75 30.91 7.86
N LEU A 433 13.20 29.96 8.63
CA LEU A 433 12.14 29.07 8.15
C LEU A 433 10.82 29.86 8.10
N VAL A 434 10.33 30.13 6.89
CA VAL A 434 8.98 30.66 6.66
C VAL A 434 8.04 29.47 6.52
N ALA A 435 7.19 29.26 7.52
CA ALA A 435 6.03 28.39 7.44
C ALA A 435 4.98 29.05 6.54
N ALA A 436 4.57 28.35 5.47
CA ALA A 436 3.43 28.76 4.66
C ALA A 436 2.18 27.96 5.11
N SER A 437 1.15 28.69 5.53
CA SER A 437 -0.17 28.17 5.91
C SER A 437 -0.89 27.49 4.74
N PRO A 438 -1.64 26.38 4.95
CA PRO A 438 -2.35 25.70 3.88
C PRO A 438 -3.74 26.31 3.70
N SER A 439 -3.91 27.12 2.67
CA SER A 439 -5.24 27.44 2.14
C SER A 439 -5.14 27.84 0.67
N LEU A 440 -5.41 26.89 -0.22
CA LEU A 440 -6.34 27.01 -1.35
C LEU A 440 -6.18 25.82 -2.32
N MET A 441 -7.27 25.09 -2.51
CA MET A 441 -7.85 24.79 -3.82
C MET A 441 -7.08 23.85 -4.75
N TRP A 442 -7.55 22.60 -4.83
CA TRP A 442 -7.38 21.77 -6.04
C TRP A 442 -8.74 21.30 -6.55
N ARG A 443 -9.11 21.82 -7.73
CA ARG A 443 -10.01 21.15 -8.68
C ARG A 443 -9.18 20.77 -9.91
N PRO A 444 -9.47 19.63 -10.57
CA PRO A 444 -8.62 19.06 -11.61
C PRO A 444 -9.09 19.49 -12.99
N GLU A 445 -8.24 20.11 -13.81
CA GLU A 445 -8.41 20.10 -15.27
C GLU A 445 -7.05 19.97 -15.97
N PHE A 446 -7.01 19.06 -16.95
CA PHE A 446 -5.90 18.69 -17.81
C PHE A 446 -5.37 19.87 -18.65
N LEU A 447 -4.05 19.90 -18.91
CA LEU A 447 -3.46 20.03 -20.26
C LEU A 447 -1.92 20.00 -20.23
N PHE A 448 -1.34 19.06 -20.98
CA PHE A 448 0.06 19.09 -21.39
C PHE A 448 0.37 20.36 -22.19
N THR A 449 1.46 21.07 -21.89
CA THR A 449 2.31 21.71 -22.91
C THR A 449 3.74 21.96 -22.38
N ARG A 450 4.72 21.64 -23.23
CA ARG A 450 6.17 21.85 -23.05
C ARG A 450 6.55 23.33 -23.28
N LYS A 451 7.50 23.81 -22.47
CA LYS A 451 8.48 24.92 -22.67
C LYS A 451 7.96 26.33 -23.03
N ALA A 452 8.24 27.31 -22.17
CA ALA A 452 8.90 28.59 -22.52
C ALA A 452 9.29 29.41 -21.27
N MET A 453 10.39 30.15 -21.39
CA MET A 453 11.06 30.99 -20.38
C MET A 453 10.23 32.20 -19.91
N GLY A 454 10.62 32.81 -18.77
CA GLY A 454 10.46 34.24 -18.53
C GLY A 454 10.00 34.62 -17.13
N SER A 455 10.92 35.12 -16.31
CA SER A 455 10.63 35.86 -15.07
C SER A 455 9.87 37.16 -15.36
N VAL A 456 8.79 37.44 -14.61
CA VAL A 456 8.25 38.79 -14.43
C VAL A 456 7.86 38.99 -12.97
N SER A 457 8.51 39.97 -12.32
CA SER A 457 8.17 40.46 -10.98
C SER A 457 6.88 41.27 -10.98
N TRP A 458 6.10 41.20 -9.90
CA TRP A 458 5.19 42.27 -9.52
C TRP A 458 5.33 42.60 -8.03
N ARG A 459 5.67 43.86 -7.74
CA ARG A 459 5.54 44.49 -6.42
C ARG A 459 4.11 45.03 -6.26
N SER A 460 3.51 44.76 -5.10
CA SER A 460 2.59 45.64 -4.38
C SER A 460 2.50 45.06 -2.95
N GLY A 461 2.94 45.68 -1.86
CA GLY A 461 2.87 47.08 -1.52
C GLY A 461 1.57 47.35 -0.78
N GLN A 462 1.48 47.02 0.52
CA GLN A 462 0.80 47.88 1.52
C GLN A 462 0.91 47.35 2.96
N GLN A 463 1.52 48.22 3.78
CA GLN A 463 1.17 48.62 5.15
C GLN A 463 1.30 47.64 6.32
N ALA A 464 2.33 47.94 7.10
CA ALA A 464 2.55 47.58 8.49
C ALA A 464 1.52 48.21 9.45
N LEU A 465 1.24 47.50 10.54
CA LEU A 465 0.84 48.03 11.85
C LEU A 465 1.68 47.32 12.94
N PRO A 466 2.01 48.01 14.05
CA PRO A 466 3.18 47.72 14.90
C PRO A 466 2.93 46.66 15.99
N PRO A 467 3.99 46.13 16.63
CA PRO A 467 3.88 45.17 17.73
C PRO A 467 3.58 45.88 19.05
N ALA A 468 2.71 45.31 19.87
CA ALA A 468 2.57 45.68 21.28
C ALA A 468 3.39 44.70 22.13
N SER A 469 4.31 45.32 22.86
CA SER A 469 5.27 44.82 23.85
C SER A 469 4.72 43.91 24.94
N ASP A 470 5.51 42.88 25.24
CA ASP A 470 6.00 42.45 26.56
C ASP A 470 5.18 42.85 27.81
N ALA A 471 4.75 41.82 28.54
CA ALA A 471 4.91 41.78 30.00
C ALA A 471 5.02 40.32 30.46
N PHE A 472 6.26 39.90 30.71
CA PHE A 472 6.61 38.81 31.60
C PHE A 472 5.94 39.00 32.97
N ILE A 473 5.29 37.96 33.48
CA ILE A 473 5.21 37.71 34.92
C ILE A 473 5.57 36.24 35.15
N ASP A 474 6.76 36.07 35.72
CA ASP A 474 7.22 34.92 36.49
C ASP A 474 6.19 34.56 37.57
N CYS A 475 5.82 33.28 37.69
CA CYS A 475 5.53 32.70 39.00
C CYS A 475 5.62 31.18 38.98
N CYS A 476 6.45 30.69 39.89
CA CYS A 476 6.83 29.31 40.15
C CYS A 476 5.69 28.43 40.69
N HIS A 477 5.93 27.11 40.62
CA HIS A 477 5.43 26.04 41.49
C HIS A 477 3.90 25.84 41.60
N VAL A 478 3.41 24.69 41.14
CA VAL A 478 3.27 23.41 41.90
C VAL A 478 3.19 22.27 40.89
#